data_AF-A0A3A5V8Z4-F1
#
_entry.id   AF-A0A3A5V8Z4-F1
#
_cell.length_a   1.000
_cell.length_b   1.000
_cell.length_c   1.000
_cell.angle_alpha   90.00
_cell.angle_beta   90.00
_cell.angle_gamma   90.00
#
_symmetry.space_group_name_H-M   'P 1'
#
loop_
_entity.id
_entity.type
_entity.pdbx_description
1 polymer ?
#
loop_
_entity_poly.entity_id
_entity_poly.type
_entity_poly.pdbx_seq_one_letter_code
_entity_poly.pdbx_strand_id
1 'polypeptide(L)'
;QSVSEVPFTQQINLKPALISRFDVIWLLTDQPAADHDTMIANHIMNNRANSTPEILIDQGSAVDPTKSAANDGLDENKGIVNRELIRKYVAFAKRTIHPKLSSEARDALREYYVETRRKGGESHDSISISARAIEGLYRLAQASARVRLSEEATIEDAERSIRLTRFWRHELMGENFDETTLQSGKKATARNRERTILEIVRRLHVETGQVVSLNDVLTEAGRSDIARDAAEDLIDALCRDGRLMRPGGYETLQPV
;
A
#
# COMPACT_ATOMS: atom_id res chain seq x y z
N GLN A 1 0.20 -15.26 4.66
CA GLN A 1 1.68 -15.32 4.64
C GLN A 1 2.17 -14.27 3.66
N SER A 2 3.22 -13.52 3.98
CA SER A 2 3.81 -12.55 3.04
C SER A 2 4.29 -13.29 1.79
N VAL A 3 3.96 -12.73 0.62
CA VAL A 3 4.26 -13.31 -0.70
C VAL A 3 5.79 -13.46 -0.95
N SER A 4 6.62 -12.73 -0.21
CA SER A 4 8.08 -12.71 -0.37
C SER A 4 8.78 -12.37 0.94
N GLU A 5 10.01 -12.87 1.11
CA GLU A 5 10.93 -12.47 2.19
C GLU A 5 11.48 -11.05 2.00
N VAL A 6 11.61 -10.60 0.74
CA VAL A 6 11.99 -9.23 0.39
C VAL A 6 10.75 -8.34 0.45
N PRO A 7 10.79 -7.17 1.13
CA PRO A 7 9.69 -6.22 1.14
C PRO A 7 9.27 -5.84 -0.30
N PHE A 8 7.97 -5.86 -0.58
CA PHE A 8 7.42 -5.52 -1.91
C PHE A 8 7.99 -4.21 -2.46
N THR A 9 8.22 -3.23 -1.59
CA THR A 9 8.72 -1.90 -1.92
C THR A 9 10.15 -1.90 -2.47
N GLN A 10 10.93 -2.95 -2.20
CA GLN A 10 12.25 -3.15 -2.81
C GLN A 10 12.16 -3.90 -4.14
N GLN A 11 11.07 -4.63 -4.39
CA GLN A 11 10.82 -5.33 -5.66
C GLN A 11 10.36 -4.35 -6.75
N ILE A 12 9.66 -3.28 -6.38
CA ILE A 12 9.26 -2.20 -7.28
C ILE A 12 10.28 -1.06 -7.23
N ASN A 13 10.86 -0.71 -8.39
CA ASN A 13 11.74 0.44 -8.55
C ASN A 13 10.96 1.77 -8.60
N LEU A 14 10.07 2.00 -7.63
CA LEU A 14 9.26 3.21 -7.50
C LEU A 14 9.64 3.96 -6.23
N LYS A 15 9.79 5.28 -6.37
CA LYS A 15 10.04 6.13 -5.21
C LYS A 15 8.86 6.05 -4.23
N PRO A 16 9.12 6.06 -2.93
CA PRO A 16 8.12 6.07 -1.87
C PRO A 16 7.00 7.10 -2.06
N ALA A 17 7.37 8.33 -2.44
CA ALA A 17 6.42 9.41 -2.68
C ALA A 17 5.48 9.19 -3.88
N LEU A 18 5.81 8.27 -4.79
CA LEU A 18 4.94 7.86 -5.90
C LEU A 18 4.00 6.75 -5.46
N ILE A 19 4.49 5.80 -4.65
CA ILE A 19 3.69 4.70 -4.12
C ILE A 19 2.53 5.24 -3.28
N SER A 20 2.78 6.24 -2.43
CA SER A 20 1.74 6.87 -1.61
C SER A 20 0.68 7.65 -2.42
N ARG A 21 0.89 7.88 -3.73
CA ARG A 21 -0.10 8.55 -4.59
C ARG A 21 -1.18 7.62 -5.10
N PHE A 22 -0.94 6.31 -5.07
CA PHE A 22 -1.92 5.32 -5.48
C PHE A 22 -2.93 5.08 -4.36
N ASP A 23 -4.22 5.09 -4.70
CA ASP A 23 -5.29 4.86 -3.73
C ASP A 23 -5.42 3.35 -3.39
N VAL A 24 -5.09 2.46 -4.35
CA VAL A 24 -5.08 1.00 -4.21
C VAL A 24 -3.92 0.43 -5.01
N ILE A 25 -3.20 -0.54 -4.44
CA ILE A 25 -2.14 -1.30 -5.11
C ILE A 25 -2.51 -2.77 -5.07
N TRP A 26 -2.60 -3.42 -6.23
CA TRP A 26 -2.88 -4.86 -6.31
C TRP A 26 -1.62 -5.62 -6.72
N LEU A 27 -1.28 -6.69 -6.00
CA LEU A 27 -0.21 -7.58 -6.43
C LEU A 27 -0.85 -8.76 -7.15
N LEU A 28 -0.42 -8.98 -8.39
CA LEU A 28 -0.73 -10.20 -9.12
C LEU A 28 0.46 -11.13 -8.95
N THR A 29 0.24 -12.21 -8.22
CA THR A 29 1.23 -13.25 -8.00
C THR A 29 0.92 -14.42 -8.91
N ASP A 30 1.90 -14.89 -9.67
CA ASP A 30 1.78 -16.14 -10.41
C ASP A 30 2.00 -17.30 -9.44
N GLN A 31 0.94 -18.06 -9.16
CA GLN A 31 1.00 -19.26 -8.34
C GLN A 31 0.67 -20.45 -9.25
N PRO A 32 1.64 -21.34 -9.54
CA PRO A 32 1.40 -22.48 -10.41
C PRO A 32 0.36 -23.40 -9.77
N ALA A 33 -0.73 -23.63 -10.47
CA ALA A 33 -1.85 -24.41 -9.98
C ALA A 33 -2.41 -25.23 -11.15
N ALA A 34 -2.07 -26.52 -11.20
CA ALA A 34 -2.33 -27.38 -12.35
C ALA A 34 -3.78 -27.34 -12.85
N ASP A 35 -4.76 -27.33 -11.93
CA ASP A 35 -6.19 -27.26 -12.28
C ASP A 35 -6.57 -25.91 -12.92
N HIS A 36 -6.09 -24.81 -12.35
CA HIS A 36 -6.35 -23.45 -12.84
C HIS A 36 -5.63 -23.20 -14.17
N ASP A 37 -4.38 -23.65 -14.28
CA ASP A 37 -3.56 -23.55 -15.48
C ASP A 37 -4.18 -24.37 -16.64
N THR A 38 -4.70 -25.56 -16.33
CA THR A 38 -5.43 -26.38 -17.30
C THR A 38 -6.72 -25.70 -17.76
N MET A 39 -7.46 -25.08 -16.84
CA MET A 39 -8.67 -24.32 -17.18
C MET A 39 -8.35 -23.14 -18.09
N ILE A 40 -7.30 -22.37 -17.78
CA ILE A 40 -6.83 -21.25 -18.61
C ILE A 40 -6.39 -21.75 -19.98
N ALA A 41 -5.58 -22.81 -20.03
CA ALA A 41 -5.09 -23.37 -21.28
C ALA A 41 -6.24 -23.82 -22.19
N ASN A 42 -7.20 -24.57 -21.65
CA ASN A 42 -8.39 -25.00 -22.38
C ASN A 42 -9.22 -23.81 -22.88
N HIS A 43 -9.39 -22.77 -22.05
CA HIS A 43 -10.10 -21.56 -22.46
C HIS A 43 -9.40 -20.86 -23.65
N ILE A 44 -8.07 -20.70 -23.58
CA ILE A 44 -7.27 -20.10 -24.66
C ILE A 44 -7.38 -20.92 -25.95
N MET A 45 -7.23 -22.25 -25.85
CA MET A 45 -7.29 -23.15 -27.00
C MET A 45 -8.68 -23.14 -27.65
N ASN A 46 -9.75 -23.20 -26.86
CA ASN A 46 -11.12 -23.11 -27.36
C ASN A 46 -11.41 -21.76 -28.01
N ASN A 47 -10.93 -20.66 -27.43
CA ASN A 47 -11.10 -19.34 -28.02
C ASN A 47 -10.35 -19.23 -29.35
N ARG A 48 -9.11 -19.73 -29.45
CA ARG A 48 -8.34 -19.75 -30.70
C ARG A 48 -8.96 -20.65 -31.76
N ALA A 49 -9.47 -21.82 -31.38
CA ALA A 49 -10.13 -22.74 -32.30
C ALA A 49 -11.43 -22.16 -32.88
N ASN A 50 -12.16 -21.38 -32.08
CA ASN A 50 -13.44 -20.77 -32.48
C ASN A 50 -13.30 -19.34 -33.03
N SER A 51 -12.09 -18.77 -33.01
CA SER A 51 -11.84 -17.42 -33.52
C SER A 51 -11.57 -17.44 -35.01
N THR A 52 -12.18 -16.52 -35.74
CA THR A 52 -11.82 -16.21 -37.12
C THR A 52 -10.37 -15.69 -37.16
N PRO A 53 -9.48 -16.25 -38.00
CA PRO A 53 -8.13 -15.73 -38.16
C PRO A 53 -8.13 -14.25 -38.54
N GLU A 54 -7.36 -13.44 -37.80
CA GLU A 54 -7.30 -11.97 -37.97
C GLU A 54 -6.95 -11.56 -39.41
N ILE A 55 -6.11 -12.35 -40.08
CA ILE A 55 -5.70 -12.15 -41.48
C ILE A 55 -6.91 -12.20 -42.43
N LEU A 56 -7.88 -13.09 -42.19
CA LEU A 56 -9.08 -13.22 -43.03
C LEU A 56 -10.05 -12.05 -42.80
N ILE A 57 -10.03 -11.45 -41.60
CA ILE A 57 -10.82 -10.26 -41.26
C ILE A 57 -10.21 -9.02 -41.94
N ASP A 58 -8.89 -8.85 -41.89
CA ASP A 58 -8.19 -7.72 -42.50
C ASP A 58 -8.29 -7.72 -44.03
N GLN A 59 -8.29 -8.91 -44.64
CA GLN A 59 -8.53 -9.10 -46.08
C GLN A 59 -10.02 -8.99 -46.48
N GLY A 60 -10.93 -8.69 -45.54
CA GLY A 60 -12.36 -8.52 -45.77
C GLY A 60 -13.10 -9.79 -46.19
N SER A 61 -12.45 -10.96 -46.08
CA SER A 61 -13.00 -12.26 -46.49
C SER A 61 -13.84 -12.92 -45.39
N ALA A 62 -13.69 -12.47 -44.14
CA ALA A 62 -14.49 -12.93 -43.02
C ALA A 62 -15.00 -11.76 -42.16
N VAL A 63 -16.18 -11.93 -41.57
CA VAL A 63 -16.83 -10.91 -40.73
C VAL A 63 -16.16 -10.89 -39.36
N ASP A 64 -15.85 -9.70 -38.86
CA ASP A 64 -15.35 -9.49 -37.51
C ASP A 64 -16.41 -9.91 -36.48
N PRO A 65 -16.19 -10.99 -35.70
CA PRO A 65 -17.17 -11.49 -34.74
C PRO A 65 -17.47 -10.47 -33.63
N THR A 66 -16.59 -9.48 -33.38
CA THR A 66 -16.84 -8.42 -32.41
C THR A 66 -17.91 -7.41 -32.87
N LYS A 67 -18.16 -7.32 -34.19
CA LYS A 67 -19.21 -6.47 -34.78
C LYS A 67 -20.54 -7.21 -34.90
N SER A 68 -20.52 -8.53 -35.09
CA SER A 68 -21.73 -9.36 -35.18
C SER A 68 -22.39 -9.66 -33.83
N ALA A 69 -21.66 -9.54 -32.72
CA ALA A 69 -22.20 -9.68 -31.37
C ALA A 69 -22.99 -8.45 -30.88
N ALA A 70 -23.27 -7.48 -31.75
CA ALA A 70 -24.13 -6.32 -31.49
C ALA A 70 -25.63 -6.68 -31.46
N ASN A 71 -25.99 -7.92 -31.10
CA ASN A 71 -27.37 -8.24 -30.74
C ASN A 71 -27.66 -7.60 -29.38
N ASP A 72 -28.45 -6.52 -29.40
CA ASP A 72 -29.00 -5.82 -28.25
C ASP A 72 -29.81 -6.81 -27.38
N GLY A 73 -29.22 -7.29 -26.29
CA GLY A 73 -29.91 -8.17 -25.35
C GLY A 73 -29.00 -8.79 -24.30
N LEU A 74 -29.57 -9.06 -23.13
CA LEU A 74 -28.98 -9.90 -22.09
C LEU A 74 -29.11 -11.36 -22.53
N ASP A 75 -28.02 -12.14 -22.56
CA ASP A 75 -28.12 -13.60 -22.61
C ASP A 75 -28.44 -14.08 -21.19
N GLU A 76 -29.72 -14.07 -20.82
CA GLU A 76 -30.22 -14.41 -19.48
C GLU A 76 -29.75 -15.80 -19.01
N ASN A 77 -29.50 -16.71 -19.94
CA ASN A 77 -29.06 -18.08 -19.64
C ASN A 77 -27.57 -18.19 -19.28
N LYS A 78 -26.77 -17.14 -19.52
CA LYS A 78 -25.33 -17.13 -19.20
C LYS A 78 -24.93 -16.02 -18.23
N GLY A 79 -25.84 -15.11 -17.87
CA GLY A 79 -25.51 -13.93 -17.06
C GLY A 79 -24.49 -13.00 -17.74
N ILE A 80 -24.33 -13.11 -19.06
CA ILE A 80 -23.35 -12.32 -19.81
C ILE A 80 -24.01 -11.02 -20.23
N VAL A 81 -23.51 -9.92 -19.68
CA VAL A 81 -23.95 -8.57 -20.05
C VAL A 81 -23.26 -8.16 -21.35
N ASN A 82 -24.05 -7.71 -22.33
CA ASN A 82 -23.51 -7.23 -23.60
C ASN A 82 -22.50 -6.09 -23.39
N ARG A 83 -21.36 -6.14 -24.09
CA ARG A 83 -20.30 -5.12 -24.08
C ARG A 83 -20.83 -3.71 -24.30
N GLU A 84 -21.75 -3.52 -25.25
CA GLU A 84 -22.33 -2.22 -25.56
C GLU A 84 -23.20 -1.71 -24.42
N LEU A 85 -23.96 -2.60 -23.78
CA LEU A 85 -24.76 -2.27 -22.60
C LEU A 85 -23.86 -1.83 -21.43
N ILE A 86 -22.77 -2.55 -21.14
CA ILE A 86 -21.79 -2.14 -20.10
C ILE A 86 -21.20 -0.76 -20.42
N ARG A 87 -20.83 -0.49 -21.68
CA ARG A 87 -20.30 0.81 -22.10
C ARG A 87 -21.31 1.94 -21.86
N LYS A 88 -22.57 1.74 -22.28
CA LYS A 88 -23.67 2.69 -22.06
C LYS A 88 -23.92 2.88 -20.56
N TYR A 89 -23.91 1.80 -19.78
CA TYR A 89 -24.11 1.81 -18.33
C TYR A 89 -23.04 2.62 -17.60
N VAL A 90 -21.76 2.35 -17.87
CA VAL A 90 -20.64 3.10 -17.25
C VAL A 90 -20.69 4.58 -17.64
N ALA A 91 -21.04 4.89 -18.90
CA ALA A 91 -21.17 6.27 -19.36
C ALA A 91 -22.33 7.00 -18.65
N PHE A 92 -23.48 6.34 -18.49
CA PHE A 92 -24.63 6.86 -17.76
C PHE A 92 -24.29 7.09 -16.28
N ALA A 93 -23.77 6.07 -15.59
CA ALA A 93 -23.42 6.14 -14.18
C ALA A 93 -22.43 7.29 -13.88
N LYS A 94 -21.45 7.52 -14.75
CA LYS A 94 -20.48 8.61 -14.60
C LYS A 94 -21.06 10.01 -14.84
N ARG A 95 -22.04 10.14 -15.72
CA ARG A 95 -22.62 11.44 -16.13
C ARG A 95 -23.75 11.90 -15.23
N THR A 96 -24.51 10.95 -14.69
CA THR A 96 -25.77 11.26 -14.01
C THR A 96 -25.66 11.15 -12.50
N ILE A 97 -24.86 10.20 -11.99
CA ILE A 97 -24.86 9.83 -10.57
C ILE A 97 -23.63 10.41 -9.86
N HIS A 98 -23.88 11.22 -8.82
CA HIS A 98 -22.84 11.92 -8.06
C HIS A 98 -23.00 11.67 -6.55
N PRO A 99 -22.64 10.45 -6.09
CA PRO A 99 -23.02 10.00 -4.76
C PRO A 99 -22.40 10.85 -3.66
N LYS A 100 -23.21 11.23 -2.67
CA LYS A 100 -22.73 11.85 -1.43
C LYS A 100 -22.70 10.82 -0.31
N LEU A 101 -21.71 10.87 0.56
CA LEU A 101 -21.67 9.98 1.72
C LEU A 101 -22.72 10.37 2.74
N SER A 102 -23.43 9.36 3.24
CA SER A 102 -24.25 9.49 4.44
C SER A 102 -23.39 9.88 5.66
N SER A 103 -24.01 10.37 6.73
CA SER A 103 -23.31 10.66 7.99
C SER A 103 -22.63 9.41 8.54
N GLU A 104 -23.34 8.29 8.56
CA GLU A 104 -22.85 7.01 9.07
C GLU A 104 -21.63 6.51 8.27
N ALA A 105 -21.68 6.59 6.94
CA ALA A 105 -20.56 6.21 6.08
C ALA A 105 -19.32 7.07 6.35
N ARG A 106 -19.52 8.38 6.54
CA ARG A 106 -18.43 9.32 6.86
C ARG A 106 -17.79 9.01 8.21
N ASP A 107 -18.61 8.69 9.20
CA ASP A 107 -18.14 8.35 10.54
C ASP A 107 -17.33 7.05 10.53
N ALA A 108 -17.80 6.02 9.82
CA ALA A 108 -17.09 4.75 9.67
C ALA A 108 -15.71 4.92 8.99
N LEU A 109 -15.62 5.72 7.92
CA LEU A 109 -14.34 5.99 7.25
C LEU A 109 -13.37 6.77 8.16
N ARG A 110 -13.89 7.75 8.93
CA ARG A 110 -13.09 8.53 9.88
C ARG A 110 -12.55 7.63 10.99
N GLU A 111 -13.40 6.78 11.56
CA GLU A 111 -13.03 5.85 12.61
C GLU A 111 -11.92 4.89 12.14
N TYR A 112 -12.10 4.27 10.97
CA TYR A 112 -11.07 3.40 10.39
C TYR A 112 -9.74 4.13 10.17
N TYR A 113 -9.77 5.38 9.69
CA TYR A 113 -8.55 6.18 9.51
C TYR A 113 -7.85 6.46 10.84
N VAL A 114 -8.59 6.89 11.87
CA VAL A 114 -8.04 7.19 13.21
C VAL A 114 -7.49 5.92 13.87
N GLU A 115 -8.24 4.83 13.81
CA GLU A 115 -7.82 3.52 14.34
C GLU A 115 -6.53 3.04 13.66
N THR A 116 -6.50 3.08 12.33
CA THR A 116 -5.32 2.69 11.54
C THR A 116 -4.11 3.56 11.89
N ARG A 117 -4.32 4.87 12.06
CA ARG A 117 -3.27 5.82 12.43
C ARG A 117 -2.77 5.58 13.86
N ARG A 118 -3.65 5.21 14.79
CA ARG A 118 -3.29 4.89 16.18
C ARG A 118 -2.53 3.58 16.30
N LYS A 119 -2.91 2.55 15.53
CA LYS A 119 -2.20 1.26 15.50
C LYS A 119 -0.78 1.39 14.95
N GLY A 120 -0.51 2.40 14.13
CA GLY A 120 0.87 2.79 13.79
C GLY A 120 1.65 3.44 14.94
N GLY A 121 0.99 3.81 16.04
CA GLY A 121 1.58 4.60 17.12
C GLY A 121 2.05 3.83 18.36
N GLU A 122 1.77 2.53 18.50
CA GLU A 122 2.27 1.74 19.66
C GLU A 122 3.78 1.51 19.61
N SER A 123 4.39 1.68 18.44
CA SER A 123 5.77 2.14 18.32
C SER A 123 5.73 3.60 17.90
N HIS A 124 6.34 4.48 18.68
CA HIS A 124 6.21 5.95 18.63
C HIS A 124 6.60 6.63 17.29
N ASP A 125 6.84 5.87 16.21
CA ASP A 125 7.53 6.32 15.00
C ASP A 125 7.03 5.69 13.67
N SER A 126 5.87 5.03 13.61
CA SER A 126 5.31 4.54 12.34
C SER A 126 4.10 5.37 11.88
N ILE A 127 4.27 6.17 10.82
CA ILE A 127 3.14 6.80 10.12
C ILE A 127 2.55 5.72 9.21
N SER A 128 1.52 5.04 9.71
CA SER A 128 0.88 3.90 9.05
C SER A 128 -0.07 4.30 7.91
N ILE A 129 -0.53 5.55 7.86
CA ILE A 129 -1.51 6.01 6.87
C ILE A 129 -1.43 7.52 6.62
N SER A 130 -1.15 7.89 5.37
CA SER A 130 -1.21 9.26 4.85
C SER A 130 -2.63 9.86 4.91
N ALA A 131 -2.74 11.19 5.07
CA ALA A 131 -4.02 11.90 4.94
C ALA A 131 -4.66 11.72 3.54
N ARG A 132 -3.87 11.35 2.53
CA ARG A 132 -4.39 11.00 1.19
C ARG A 132 -5.20 9.71 1.19
N ALA A 133 -4.92 8.77 2.09
CA ALA A 133 -5.62 7.50 2.13
C ALA A 133 -7.10 7.67 2.50
N ILE A 134 -7.47 8.66 3.32
CA ILE A 134 -8.88 8.96 3.60
C ILE A 134 -9.59 9.49 2.35
N GLU A 135 -8.90 10.22 1.49
CA GLU A 135 -9.44 10.68 0.20
C GLU A 135 -9.66 9.50 -0.75
N GLY A 136 -8.72 8.56 -0.80
CA GLY A 136 -8.86 7.30 -1.55
C GLY A 136 -10.05 6.47 -1.07
N LEU A 137 -10.19 6.28 0.24
CA LEU A 137 -11.33 5.59 0.85
C LEU A 137 -12.66 6.23 0.47
N TYR A 138 -12.71 7.56 0.50
CA TYR A 138 -13.89 8.34 0.12
C TYR A 138 -14.26 8.11 -1.36
N ARG A 139 -13.28 8.19 -2.26
CA ARG A 139 -13.49 7.96 -3.70
C ARG A 139 -13.96 6.54 -4.00
N LEU A 140 -13.41 5.53 -3.32
CA LEU A 140 -13.81 4.13 -3.46
C LEU A 140 -15.26 3.89 -2.98
N ALA A 141 -15.65 4.50 -1.86
CA ALA A 141 -17.02 4.40 -1.37
C ALA A 141 -18.02 5.05 -2.34
N GLN A 142 -17.70 6.23 -2.88
CA GLN A 142 -18.53 6.86 -3.93
C GLN A 142 -18.56 6.04 -5.21
N ALA A 143 -17.46 5.41 -5.60
CA ALA A 143 -17.42 4.54 -6.77
C ALA A 143 -18.34 3.32 -6.59
N SER A 144 -18.34 2.72 -5.40
CA SER A 144 -19.24 1.60 -5.05
C SER A 144 -20.72 1.99 -5.18
N ALA A 145 -21.11 3.15 -4.63
CA ALA A 145 -22.48 3.66 -4.74
C ALA A 145 -22.86 3.97 -6.20
N ARG A 146 -21.93 4.57 -6.96
CA ARG A 146 -22.13 4.91 -8.38
C ARG A 146 -22.38 3.68 -9.25
N VAL A 147 -21.70 2.57 -8.99
CA VAL A 147 -21.91 1.30 -9.70
C VAL A 147 -23.30 0.72 -9.43
N ARG A 148 -23.96 1.08 -8.32
CA ARG A 148 -25.36 0.72 -8.06
C ARG A 148 -26.37 1.79 -8.51
N LEU A 149 -25.90 2.83 -9.22
CA LEU A 149 -26.69 4.00 -9.60
C LEU A 149 -27.35 4.73 -8.41
N SER A 150 -26.72 4.69 -7.24
CA SER A 150 -27.27 5.33 -6.03
C SER A 150 -26.68 6.72 -5.85
N GLU A 151 -27.53 7.72 -5.54
CA GLU A 151 -27.11 9.09 -5.24
C GLU A 151 -26.54 9.26 -3.81
N GLU A 152 -26.61 8.20 -2.99
CA GLU A 152 -26.08 8.20 -1.64
C GLU A 152 -25.18 6.98 -1.41
N ALA A 153 -23.97 7.23 -0.91
CA ALA A 153 -23.06 6.20 -0.47
C ALA A 153 -23.36 5.85 0.98
N THR A 154 -23.83 4.62 1.19
CA THR A 154 -24.27 4.11 2.49
C THR A 154 -23.09 3.52 3.28
N ILE A 155 -23.35 3.10 4.51
CA ILE A 155 -22.35 2.42 5.35
C ILE A 155 -21.76 1.19 4.68
N GLU A 156 -22.56 0.42 3.93
CA GLU A 156 -22.05 -0.76 3.21
C GLU A 156 -20.98 -0.41 2.17
N ASP A 157 -21.10 0.75 1.51
CA ASP A 157 -20.13 1.21 0.52
C ASP A 157 -18.83 1.68 1.19
N ALA A 158 -18.94 2.30 2.37
CA ALA A 158 -17.80 2.61 3.21
C ALA A 158 -17.08 1.34 3.69
N GLU A 159 -17.83 0.34 4.14
CA GLU A 159 -17.26 -0.96 4.54
C GLU A 159 -16.60 -1.69 3.36
N ARG A 160 -17.19 -1.67 2.16
CA ARG A 160 -16.56 -2.23 0.94
C ARG A 160 -15.22 -1.55 0.67
N SER A 161 -15.18 -0.22 0.75
CA SER A 161 -13.96 0.57 0.59
C SER A 161 -12.89 0.25 1.64
N ILE A 162 -13.28 0.13 2.91
CA ILE A 162 -12.40 -0.26 4.02
C ILE A 162 -11.87 -1.67 3.79
N ARG A 163 -12.72 -2.63 3.40
CA ARG A 163 -12.30 -4.02 3.13
C ARG A 163 -11.26 -4.09 2.02
N LEU A 164 -11.49 -3.42 0.90
CA LEU A 164 -10.52 -3.34 -0.20
C LEU A 164 -9.19 -2.75 0.28
N THR A 165 -9.27 -1.66 1.05
CA THR A 165 -8.08 -0.97 1.57
C THR A 165 -7.31 -1.83 2.56
N ARG A 166 -8.02 -2.54 3.44
CA ARG A 166 -7.45 -3.47 4.41
C ARG A 166 -6.78 -4.65 3.70
N PHE A 167 -7.44 -5.22 2.70
CA PHE A 167 -6.92 -6.35 1.94
C PHE A 167 -5.57 -6.02 1.32
N TRP A 168 -5.48 -4.92 0.57
CA TRP A 168 -4.19 -4.57 -0.05
C TRP A 168 -3.13 -4.09 0.93
N ARG A 169 -3.51 -3.44 2.05
CA ARG A 169 -2.53 -3.00 3.04
C ARG A 169 -2.02 -4.12 3.93
N HIS A 170 -2.86 -5.09 4.30
CA HIS A 170 -2.48 -6.13 5.27
C HIS A 170 -2.07 -7.44 4.60
N GLU A 171 -2.87 -7.94 3.65
CA GLU A 171 -2.60 -9.25 3.04
C GLU A 171 -1.49 -9.18 2.01
N LEU A 172 -1.43 -8.09 1.24
CA LEU A 172 -0.46 -7.94 0.15
C LEU A 172 0.86 -7.33 0.63
N MET A 173 0.85 -6.42 1.61
CA MET A 173 2.06 -5.73 2.09
C MET A 173 2.60 -6.25 3.44
N GLY A 174 1.87 -7.13 4.13
CA GLY A 174 2.20 -7.66 5.46
C GLY A 174 1.84 -6.71 6.60
N GLU A 175 1.60 -7.25 7.80
CA GLU A 175 1.18 -6.49 9.00
C GLU A 175 2.15 -5.38 9.42
N ASN A 176 3.40 -5.43 8.95
CA ASN A 176 4.45 -4.47 9.24
C ASN A 176 4.61 -3.38 8.16
N PHE A 177 3.62 -3.18 7.29
CA PHE A 177 3.67 -2.13 6.26
C PHE A 177 3.61 -0.73 6.88
N ASP A 178 4.79 -0.15 7.09
CA ASP A 178 4.98 1.21 7.55
C ASP A 178 5.31 2.14 6.36
N GLU A 179 4.36 3.03 6.04
CA GLU A 179 4.49 4.04 4.98
C GLU A 179 5.64 5.04 5.24
N THR A 180 6.10 5.18 6.49
CA THR A 180 7.32 5.95 6.81
C THR A 180 8.63 5.21 6.56
N THR A 181 8.64 3.88 6.61
CA THR A 181 9.79 3.09 6.16
C THR A 181 10.04 3.33 4.66
N LEU A 182 8.95 3.56 3.92
CA LEU A 182 8.98 4.04 2.55
C LEU A 182 9.76 5.36 2.46
N GLN A 183 9.31 6.44 3.11
CA GLN A 183 9.92 7.76 2.95
C GLN A 183 11.35 7.88 3.48
N SER A 184 11.68 7.17 4.56
CA SER A 184 12.98 7.26 5.23
C SER A 184 14.00 6.22 4.79
N GLY A 185 13.58 5.15 4.12
CA GLY A 185 14.42 4.00 3.77
C GLY A 185 14.83 3.11 4.96
N LYS A 186 14.45 3.44 6.19
CA LYS A 186 14.83 2.72 7.43
C LYS A 186 13.59 2.16 8.14
N LYS A 187 13.67 0.91 8.61
CA LYS A 187 12.60 0.25 9.40
C LYS A 187 12.26 1.08 10.65
N ALA A 188 10.99 1.11 11.08
CA ALA A 188 10.53 1.87 12.25
C ALA A 188 11.32 1.55 13.53
N THR A 189 11.65 0.27 13.76
CA THR A 189 12.48 -0.16 14.90
C THR A 189 13.90 0.43 14.85
N ALA A 190 14.50 0.48 13.66
CA ALA A 190 15.83 1.08 13.48
C ALA A 190 15.80 2.59 13.72
N ARG A 191 14.78 3.30 13.21
CA ARG A 191 14.62 4.75 13.43
C ARG A 191 14.39 5.10 14.90
N ASN A 192 13.55 4.34 15.59
CA ASN A 192 13.29 4.58 17.01
C ASN A 192 14.58 4.36 17.81
N ARG A 193 15.36 3.31 17.51
CA ARG A 193 16.67 3.08 18.14
C ARG A 193 17.65 4.24 17.86
N GLU A 194 17.73 4.74 16.62
CA GLU A 194 18.54 5.93 16.29
C GLU A 194 18.10 7.16 17.09
N ARG A 195 16.79 7.40 17.20
CA ARG A 195 16.24 8.52 17.97
C ARG A 195 16.58 8.40 19.45
N THR A 196 16.39 7.22 20.03
CA THR A 196 16.73 6.94 21.43
C THR A 196 18.22 7.18 21.69
N ILE A 197 19.11 6.71 20.81
CA ILE A 197 20.56 6.96 20.95
C ILE A 197 20.87 8.46 20.89
N LEU A 198 20.27 9.20 19.96
CA LEU A 198 20.43 10.66 19.87
C LEU A 198 19.92 11.39 21.13
N GLU A 199 18.78 10.97 21.68
CA GLU A 199 18.23 11.52 22.92
C GLU A 199 19.14 11.22 24.11
N ILE A 200 19.68 10.01 24.23
CA ILE A 200 20.65 9.64 25.27
C ILE A 200 21.90 10.51 25.17
N VAL A 201 22.50 10.63 23.98
CA VAL A 201 23.71 11.43 23.77
C VAL A 201 23.46 12.90 24.08
N ARG A 202 22.33 13.47 23.63
CA ARG A 202 21.97 14.87 23.94
C ARG A 202 21.76 15.09 25.42
N ARG A 203 21.05 14.19 26.10
CA ARG A 203 20.80 14.27 27.55
C ARG A 203 22.12 14.25 28.32
N LEU A 204 22.98 13.27 28.05
CA LEU A 204 24.28 13.15 28.71
C LEU A 204 25.19 14.35 28.43
N HIS A 205 25.17 14.88 27.21
CA HIS A 205 25.94 16.08 26.85
C HIS A 205 25.47 17.32 27.61
N VAL A 206 24.16 17.51 27.79
CA VAL A 206 23.61 18.64 28.55
C VAL A 206 23.91 18.50 30.04
N GLU A 207 23.85 17.28 30.61
CA GLU A 207 24.12 17.03 32.02
C GLU A 207 25.60 17.24 32.40
N THR A 208 26.52 16.82 31.53
CA THR A 208 27.96 16.91 31.79
C THR A 208 28.60 18.19 31.23
N GLY A 209 27.98 18.84 30.24
CA GLY A 209 28.56 19.99 29.54
C GLY A 209 29.84 19.67 28.76
N GLN A 210 30.17 18.38 28.60
CA GLN A 210 31.40 17.89 28.00
C GLN A 210 31.12 16.78 26.98
N VAL A 211 32.19 16.30 26.34
CA VAL A 211 32.14 15.18 25.40
C VAL A 211 31.66 13.92 26.12
N VAL A 212 30.70 13.21 25.52
CA VAL A 212 30.07 12.03 26.13
C VAL A 212 30.92 10.79 25.85
N SER A 213 31.09 9.92 26.85
CA SER A 213 31.78 8.64 26.68
C SER A 213 30.88 7.62 25.95
N LEU A 214 31.47 6.87 25.01
CA LEU A 214 30.80 5.77 24.31
C LEU A 214 30.24 4.74 25.28
N ASN A 215 30.99 4.39 26.33
CA ASN A 215 30.57 3.38 27.30
C ASN A 215 29.31 3.79 28.08
N ASP A 216 29.16 5.08 28.37
CA ASP A 216 27.99 5.60 29.09
C ASP A 216 26.74 5.53 28.20
N VAL A 217 26.89 5.86 26.92
CA VAL A 217 25.82 5.75 25.92
C VAL A 217 25.41 4.30 25.72
N LEU A 218 26.36 3.37 25.63
CA LEU A 218 26.07 1.93 25.49
C LEU A 218 25.36 1.36 26.73
N THR A 219 25.72 1.84 27.92
CA THR A 219 25.08 1.42 29.18
C THR A 219 23.63 1.90 29.24
N GLU A 220 23.37 3.16 28.87
CA GLU A 220 22.01 3.72 28.79
C GLU A 220 21.18 3.11 27.64
N ALA A 221 21.82 2.77 26.52
CA ALA A 221 21.18 2.07 25.41
C ALA A 221 20.73 0.66 25.83
N GLY A 222 21.55 -0.05 26.62
CA GLY A 222 21.18 -1.33 27.20
C GLY A 222 19.98 -1.25 28.14
N ARG A 223 19.83 -0.16 28.90
CA ARG A 223 18.62 0.12 29.72
C ARG A 223 17.37 0.34 28.88
N SER A 224 17.55 0.72 27.61
CA SER A 224 16.48 0.95 26.64
C SER A 224 16.23 -0.26 25.71
N ASP A 225 16.69 -1.45 26.10
CA ASP A 225 16.54 -2.72 25.34
C ASP A 225 17.21 -2.71 23.95
N ILE A 226 18.34 -1.98 23.84
CA ILE A 226 19.18 -1.99 22.64
C ILE A 226 20.44 -2.80 22.93
N ALA A 227 20.65 -3.88 22.18
CA ALA A 227 21.86 -4.70 22.29
C ALA A 227 23.11 -3.86 21.98
N ARG A 228 24.21 -4.15 22.69
CA ARG A 228 25.46 -3.38 22.61
C ARG A 228 26.00 -3.28 21.19
N ASP A 229 26.10 -4.42 20.49
CA ASP A 229 26.60 -4.47 19.11
C ASP A 229 25.72 -3.64 18.16
N ALA A 230 24.39 -3.74 18.33
CA ALA A 230 23.44 -2.97 17.52
C ALA A 230 23.53 -1.46 17.81
N ALA A 231 23.82 -1.06 19.04
CA ALA A 231 24.01 0.34 19.40
C ALA A 231 25.31 0.90 18.80
N GLU A 232 26.39 0.14 18.78
CA GLU A 232 27.65 0.54 18.15
C GLU A 232 27.48 0.76 16.64
N ASP A 233 26.85 -0.18 15.94
CA ASP A 233 26.55 -0.07 14.51
C ASP A 233 25.72 1.19 14.19
N LEU A 234 24.72 1.48 15.03
CA LEU A 234 23.88 2.66 14.89
C LEU A 234 24.63 3.96 15.15
N ILE A 235 25.51 4.01 16.16
CA ILE A 235 26.33 5.18 16.45
C ILE A 235 27.31 5.45 15.29
N ASP A 236 27.93 4.40 14.76
CA ASP A 236 28.81 4.51 13.59
C ASP A 236 28.06 5.05 12.36
N ALA A 237 26.84 4.56 12.11
CA ALA A 237 25.99 5.07 11.06
C ALA A 237 25.62 6.56 11.28
N LEU A 238 25.25 6.93 12.51
CA LEU A 238 24.92 8.32 12.87
C LEU A 238 26.12 9.27 12.73
N CYS A 239 27.33 8.79 12.97
CA CYS A 239 28.56 9.54 12.72
C CYS A 239 28.84 9.72 11.23
N ARG A 240 28.63 8.68 10.41
CA ARG A 240 28.76 8.79 8.93
C ARG A 240 27.71 9.74 8.34
N ASP A 241 26.50 9.73 8.88
CA ASP A 241 25.39 10.61 8.49
C ASP A 241 25.58 12.06 9.00
N GLY A 242 26.63 12.34 9.79
CA GLY A 242 26.94 13.68 10.31
C GLY A 242 25.96 14.17 11.39
N ARG A 243 25.24 13.26 12.05
CA ARG A 243 24.30 13.59 13.15
C ARG A 243 24.96 13.52 14.53
N LEU A 244 26.05 12.76 14.62
CA LEU A 244 26.95 12.68 15.78
C LEU A 244 28.38 12.90 15.29
N MET A 245 29.22 13.45 16.16
CA MET A 245 30.65 13.64 15.90
C MET A 245 31.48 13.02 17.02
N ARG A 246 32.74 12.69 16.68
CA ARG A 246 33.73 12.08 17.57
C ARG A 246 34.92 13.02 17.77
N PRO A 247 34.85 14.01 18.69
CA PRO A 247 35.85 15.06 18.79
C PRO A 247 37.22 14.58 19.31
N GLY A 248 37.21 13.56 20.19
CA GLY A 248 38.38 12.99 20.85
C GLY A 248 38.71 11.56 20.42
N GLY A 249 38.14 11.07 19.31
CA GLY A 249 38.33 9.70 18.82
C GLY A 249 37.15 8.76 19.14
N TYR A 250 37.36 7.46 18.90
CA TYR A 250 36.30 6.42 18.92
C TYR A 250 35.50 6.35 20.23
N GLU A 251 36.12 6.71 21.34
CA GLU A 251 35.52 6.64 22.68
C GLU A 251 34.65 7.85 23.03
N THR A 252 34.65 8.90 22.21
CA THR A 252 33.98 10.17 22.51
C THR A 252 32.86 10.46 21.52
N LEU A 253 31.75 10.98 22.03
CA LEU A 253 30.57 11.32 21.26
C LEU A 253 30.09 12.72 21.62
N GLN A 254 29.71 13.48 20.60
CA GLN A 254 29.09 14.78 20.76
C GLN A 254 27.99 14.94 19.69
N PRO A 255 26.84 15.54 20.03
CA PRO A 255 25.89 15.94 19.00
C PRO A 255 26.49 17.04 18.12
N VAL A 256 26.21 16.96 16.81
CA VAL A 256 26.58 18.00 15.82
C VAL A 256 25.66 19.22 15.97
#